data_AF-A0A7L3X6A4-F1
#
_entry.id   AF-A0A7L3X6A4-F1
#
_cell.length_a   1.000
_cell.length_b   1.000
_cell.length_c   1.000
_cell.angle_alpha   90.00
_cell.angle_beta   90.00
_cell.angle_gamma   90.00
#
_symmetry.space_group_name_H-M   'P 1'
#
loop_
_entity.id
_entity.type
_entity.pdbx_description
1 polymer ?
#
loop_
_entity_poly.entity_id
_entity_poly.type
_entity_poly.pdbx_seq_one_letter_code
_entity_poly.pdbx_strand_id
1 'polypeptide(L)'
;LQTVDNNSLLDPCFHQGYQKTINISNIFKTPCTSAKKKQFPFSQLYLKGEGDYQKCRRNIKTLFNKTNCPYSSCSFNGIYLPPLQGDFGAFSAFYFVMNFLNLTNEQSPVALDKVASAIESFCARPWHEVQTAYHQIKEKYLSEYCFSGVYILSLLENGYEFTEENWQRIHFLGKIGNSDAGWTLGYMLNLTNMIPAEEPAVPPLSHGSYVGLMVLCSLVLLSGLVLACLLCHKPKCLQKGIV
;
A
#
# COMPACT_ATOMS: atom_id res chain seq x y z
N LEU A 1 -21.61 20.41 -18.28
CA LEU A 1 -20.46 20.28 -19.20
C LEU A 1 -20.54 21.44 -20.17
N GLN A 2 -19.47 22.22 -20.29
CA GLN A 2 -19.38 23.28 -21.30
C GLN A 2 -19.63 22.66 -22.69
N THR A 3 -20.40 23.35 -23.52
CA THR A 3 -20.68 23.00 -24.91
C THR A 3 -19.35 22.93 -25.66
N VAL A 4 -18.93 21.71 -26.00
CA VAL A 4 -17.67 21.48 -26.72
C VAL A 4 -17.93 21.65 -28.23
N ASP A 5 -18.33 22.86 -28.63
CA ASP A 5 -18.43 23.24 -30.04
C ASP A 5 -17.05 23.53 -30.63
N ASN A 6 -16.06 23.80 -29.76
CA ASN A 6 -14.66 23.92 -30.11
C ASN A 6 -13.87 22.71 -29.60
N ASN A 7 -12.91 22.25 -30.41
CA ASN A 7 -11.96 21.17 -30.09
C ASN A 7 -10.97 21.53 -28.95
N SER A 8 -11.27 22.50 -28.09
CA SER A 8 -10.42 22.98 -27.00
C SER A 8 -11.08 22.73 -25.64
N LEU A 9 -10.33 22.15 -24.71
CA LEU A 9 -10.75 21.94 -23.32
C LEU A 9 -9.83 22.75 -22.38
N LEU A 10 -10.43 23.65 -21.61
CA LEU A 10 -9.77 24.27 -20.48
C LEU A 10 -9.83 23.30 -19.30
N ASP A 11 -8.67 22.94 -18.77
CA ASP A 11 -8.56 21.99 -17.66
C ASP A 11 -7.89 22.65 -16.44
N PRO A 12 -8.61 22.77 -15.31
CA PRO A 12 -8.09 23.43 -14.12
C PRO A 12 -7.00 22.64 -13.39
N CYS A 13 -6.86 21.34 -13.67
CA CYS A 13 -5.91 20.48 -12.99
C CYS A 13 -4.50 20.49 -13.62
N PHE A 14 -4.31 21.25 -14.70
CA PHE A 14 -3.02 21.48 -15.33
C PHE A 14 -2.59 22.94 -15.18
N HIS A 15 -1.29 23.16 -15.06
CA HIS A 15 -0.68 24.49 -14.90
C HIS A 15 -1.04 25.44 -16.04
N GLN A 16 -1.21 26.72 -15.72
CA GLN A 16 -1.44 27.75 -16.74
C GLN A 16 -0.31 27.76 -17.78
N GLY A 17 -0.67 27.72 -19.06
CA GLY A 17 0.26 27.67 -20.18
C GLY A 17 0.68 26.26 -20.61
N TYR A 18 0.32 25.21 -19.86
CA TYR A 18 0.46 23.83 -20.32
C TYR A 18 -0.53 23.54 -21.45
N GLN A 19 -0.06 22.84 -22.50
CA GLN A 19 -0.88 22.46 -23.64
C GLN A 19 -0.60 21.01 -24.05
N LYS A 20 -1.65 20.27 -24.40
CA LYS A 20 -1.51 18.89 -24.87
C LYS A 20 -2.60 18.55 -25.88
N THR A 21 -2.21 17.92 -26.99
CA THR A 21 -3.18 17.38 -27.96
C THR A 21 -3.46 15.92 -27.65
N ILE A 22 -4.73 15.57 -27.47
CA ILE A 22 -5.18 14.23 -27.10
C ILE A 22 -6.07 13.68 -28.20
N ASN A 23 -5.78 12.48 -28.68
CA ASN A 23 -6.69 11.78 -29.59
C ASN A 23 -7.89 11.24 -28.78
N ILE A 24 -9.11 11.59 -29.19
CA ILE A 24 -10.33 11.18 -28.47
C ILE A 24 -10.48 9.66 -28.41
N SER A 25 -10.03 8.95 -29.45
CA SER A 25 -10.06 7.49 -29.44
C SER A 25 -9.25 6.93 -28.27
N ASN A 26 -8.14 7.56 -27.89
CA ASN A 26 -7.33 7.13 -26.74
C ASN A 26 -8.03 7.34 -25.40
N ILE A 27 -8.84 8.39 -25.28
CA ILE A 27 -9.60 8.67 -24.05
C ILE A 27 -10.58 7.53 -23.77
N PHE A 28 -11.28 7.03 -24.80
CA PHE A 28 -12.33 6.03 -24.66
C PHE A 28 -11.87 4.58 -24.90
N LYS A 29 -10.55 4.33 -24.95
CA LYS A 29 -9.98 2.98 -25.11
C LYS A 29 -10.06 2.13 -23.84
N THR A 30 -10.22 2.75 -22.67
CA THR A 30 -10.20 2.02 -21.39
C THR A 30 -11.63 1.71 -20.92
N PRO A 31 -11.83 0.60 -20.17
CA PRO A 31 -13.13 0.31 -19.55
C PRO A 31 -13.64 1.42 -18.62
N CYS A 32 -12.74 2.21 -18.02
CA CYS A 32 -13.09 3.29 -17.09
C CYS A 32 -13.85 4.45 -17.77
N THR A 33 -13.64 4.66 -19.07
CA THR A 33 -14.20 5.78 -19.82
C THR A 33 -15.08 5.34 -20.98
N SER A 34 -15.01 4.08 -21.41
CA SER A 34 -15.76 3.55 -22.55
C SER A 34 -17.28 3.77 -22.42
N ALA A 35 -17.84 3.61 -21.23
CA ALA A 35 -19.26 3.85 -20.93
C ALA A 35 -19.68 5.33 -21.07
N LYS A 36 -18.72 6.26 -21.11
CA LYS A 36 -18.94 7.70 -21.29
C LYS A 36 -18.66 8.17 -22.71
N LYS A 37 -18.41 7.24 -23.64
CA LYS A 37 -18.14 7.58 -25.05
C LYS A 37 -19.33 8.34 -25.65
N LYS A 38 -19.03 9.47 -26.26
CA LYS A 38 -19.98 10.30 -27.01
C LYS A 38 -19.45 10.49 -28.43
N GLN A 39 -20.34 10.86 -29.34
CA GLN A 39 -19.92 11.30 -30.67
C GLN A 39 -19.43 12.74 -30.58
N PHE A 40 -18.21 12.98 -31.07
CA PHE A 40 -17.60 14.31 -31.13
C PHE A 40 -17.42 14.70 -32.60
N PRO A 41 -17.60 15.99 -32.96
CA PRO A 41 -17.40 16.46 -34.33
C PRO A 41 -15.92 16.58 -34.74
N PHE A 42 -14.98 16.23 -33.86
CA PHE A 42 -13.54 16.29 -34.07
C PHE A 42 -12.86 15.02 -33.53
N SER A 43 -11.64 14.72 -34.00
CA SER A 43 -10.87 13.54 -33.60
C SER A 43 -9.79 13.83 -32.55
N GLN A 44 -9.38 15.10 -32.43
CA GLN A 44 -8.34 15.58 -31.53
C GLN A 44 -8.89 16.67 -30.61
N LEU A 45 -8.52 16.60 -29.34
CA LEU A 45 -8.87 17.57 -28.29
C LEU A 45 -7.61 18.32 -27.86
N TYR A 46 -7.66 19.65 -27.87
CA TYR A 46 -6.60 20.53 -27.40
C TYR A 46 -6.85 20.89 -25.94
N LEU A 47 -6.12 20.26 -25.03
CA LEU A 47 -6.15 20.57 -23.61
C LEU A 47 -5.27 21.79 -23.33
N LYS A 48 -5.79 22.73 -22.56
CA LYS A 48 -5.09 23.94 -22.09
C LYS A 48 -5.27 24.06 -20.57
N GLY A 49 -4.16 24.17 -19.84
CA GLY A 49 -4.20 24.29 -18.38
C GLY A 49 -4.65 25.67 -17.91
N GLU A 50 -5.47 25.70 -16.84
CA GLU A 50 -5.90 26.94 -16.16
C GLU A 50 -5.16 27.18 -14.83
N GLY A 51 -4.66 26.12 -14.16
CA GLY A 51 -4.00 26.23 -12.85
C GLY A 51 -4.94 26.56 -11.68
N ASP A 52 -6.23 26.26 -11.79
CA ASP A 52 -7.24 26.57 -10.76
C ASP A 52 -7.48 25.36 -9.84
N TYR A 53 -6.79 25.36 -8.69
CA TYR A 53 -6.91 24.31 -7.68
C TYR A 53 -8.35 24.08 -7.20
N GLN A 54 -9.12 25.14 -6.96
CA GLN A 54 -10.48 25.02 -6.40
C GLN A 54 -11.44 24.40 -7.42
N LYS A 55 -11.34 24.79 -8.69
CA LYS A 55 -12.11 24.21 -9.78
C LYS A 55 -11.66 22.77 -10.08
N CYS A 56 -10.36 22.48 -10.01
CA CYS A 56 -9.84 21.13 -10.12
C CYS A 56 -10.38 20.21 -9.02
N ARG A 57 -10.28 20.63 -7.76
CA ARG A 57 -10.78 19.89 -6.59
C ARG A 57 -12.29 19.65 -6.69
N ARG A 58 -13.07 20.66 -7.11
CA ARG A 58 -14.52 20.50 -7.34
C ARG A 58 -14.82 19.45 -8.42
N ASN A 59 -14.10 19.47 -9.54
CA ASN A 59 -14.27 18.50 -10.62
C ASN A 59 -13.91 17.08 -10.16
N ILE A 60 -12.79 16.91 -9.47
CA ILE A 60 -12.34 15.61 -8.95
C ILE A 60 -13.35 15.05 -7.94
N LYS A 61 -13.90 15.89 -7.04
CA LYS A 61 -14.91 15.44 -6.07
C LYS A 61 -16.15 14.82 -6.73
N THR A 62 -16.47 15.18 -7.97
CA THR A 62 -17.59 14.55 -8.71
C THR A 62 -17.37 13.07 -9.04
N LEU A 63 -16.14 12.57 -8.95
CA LEU A 63 -15.81 11.16 -9.14
C LEU A 63 -16.25 10.28 -7.96
N PHE A 64 -16.45 10.88 -6.78
CA PHE A 64 -16.79 10.17 -5.55
C PHE A 64 -18.30 10.30 -5.27
N ASN A 65 -19.12 9.35 -5.74
CA ASN A 65 -20.55 9.39 -5.48
C ASN A 65 -20.84 9.02 -4.02
N LYS A 66 -21.37 9.96 -3.24
CA LYS A 66 -21.75 9.76 -1.84
C LYS A 66 -23.26 9.74 -1.59
N THR A 67 -24.09 9.76 -2.63
CA THR A 67 -25.54 9.94 -2.48
C THR A 67 -26.23 8.76 -1.81
N ASN A 68 -25.70 7.54 -1.97
CA ASN A 68 -26.30 6.33 -1.40
C ASN A 68 -25.24 5.52 -0.62
N CYS A 69 -25.56 5.14 0.61
CA CYS A 69 -24.78 4.23 1.44
C CYS A 69 -25.71 3.22 2.11
N PRO A 70 -25.70 1.94 1.67
CA PRO A 70 -26.56 0.91 2.26
C PRO A 70 -26.02 0.32 3.57
N TYR A 71 -24.88 0.82 4.05
CA TYR A 71 -24.19 0.35 5.26
C TYR A 71 -24.15 1.43 6.34
N SER A 72 -23.58 1.12 7.51
CA SER A 72 -23.38 2.10 8.59
C SER A 72 -22.49 3.28 8.19
N SER A 73 -21.51 3.02 7.32
CA SER A 73 -20.55 3.98 6.82
C SER A 73 -20.01 3.49 5.48
N CYS A 74 -19.75 4.42 4.56
CA CYS A 74 -19.22 4.13 3.25
C CYS A 74 -18.05 5.04 2.94
N SER A 75 -17.21 4.60 2.01
CA SER A 75 -16.22 5.45 1.34
C SER A 75 -16.93 6.28 0.25
N PHE A 76 -17.04 5.74 -0.95
CA PHE A 76 -17.80 6.30 -2.06
C PHE A 76 -18.37 5.17 -2.92
N ASN A 77 -19.29 5.50 -3.82
CA ASN A 77 -20.04 4.57 -4.68
C ASN A 77 -20.79 3.46 -3.89
N GLY A 78 -21.22 3.76 -2.67
CA GLY A 78 -21.96 2.82 -1.81
C GLY A 78 -21.11 1.66 -1.26
N ILE A 79 -19.78 1.79 -1.27
CA ILE A 79 -18.85 0.77 -0.77
C ILE A 79 -18.60 0.95 0.72
N TYR A 80 -18.84 -0.10 1.51
CA TYR A 80 -18.61 -0.11 2.96
C TYR A 80 -17.18 0.31 3.31
N LEU A 81 -17.07 1.18 4.31
CA LEU A 81 -15.80 1.57 4.92
C LEU A 81 -15.99 1.55 6.45
N PRO A 82 -15.30 0.69 7.21
CA PRO A 82 -15.37 0.73 8.67
C PRO A 82 -14.76 2.03 9.23
N PRO A 83 -15.09 2.43 10.47
CA PRO A 83 -14.42 3.54 11.14
C PRO A 83 -12.90 3.35 11.15
N LEU A 84 -12.16 4.41 10.80
CA LEU A 84 -10.70 4.37 10.72
C LEU A 84 -10.08 4.14 12.11
N GLN A 85 -9.19 3.15 12.20
CA GLN A 85 -8.50 2.76 13.44
C GLN A 85 -7.02 2.52 13.17
N GLY A 86 -6.16 2.97 14.10
CA GLY A 86 -4.71 2.83 13.99
C GLY A 86 -4.06 3.77 12.96
N ASP A 87 -2.78 3.54 12.72
CA ASP A 87 -1.95 4.27 11.77
C ASP A 87 -1.95 3.61 10.38
N PHE A 88 -1.80 4.40 9.34
CA PHE A 88 -1.90 3.98 7.94
C PHE A 88 -0.65 4.32 7.16
N GLY A 89 -0.10 3.34 6.43
CA GLY A 89 0.97 3.57 5.46
C GLY A 89 0.43 3.87 4.07
N ALA A 90 0.67 5.08 3.56
CA ALA A 90 0.33 5.48 2.20
C ALA A 90 1.58 5.45 1.30
N PHE A 91 1.69 4.41 0.46
CA PHE A 91 2.88 4.13 -0.36
C PHE A 91 2.61 4.23 -1.87
N SER A 92 3.61 3.89 -2.70
CA SER A 92 3.53 4.01 -4.16
C SER A 92 3.22 5.45 -4.61
N ALA A 93 2.22 5.68 -5.45
CA ALA A 93 1.92 7.01 -5.99
C ALA A 93 1.57 8.04 -4.89
N PHE A 94 0.97 7.60 -3.77
CA PHE A 94 0.75 8.47 -2.60
C PHE A 94 2.06 9.08 -2.12
N TYR A 95 3.08 8.24 -1.92
CA TYR A 95 4.40 8.66 -1.47
C TYR A 95 5.10 9.54 -2.51
N PHE A 96 5.22 9.11 -3.77
CA PHE A 96 6.01 9.86 -4.76
C PHE A 96 5.45 11.27 -5.03
N VAL A 97 4.13 11.43 -5.06
CA VAL A 97 3.49 12.74 -5.26
C VAL A 97 3.68 13.62 -4.03
N MET A 98 3.43 13.09 -2.83
CA MET A 98 3.62 13.87 -1.60
C MET A 98 5.10 14.21 -1.38
N ASN A 99 6.02 13.31 -1.72
CA ASN A 99 7.45 13.53 -1.58
C ASN A 99 7.95 14.59 -2.56
N PHE A 100 7.44 14.60 -3.79
CA PHE A 100 7.72 15.67 -4.76
C PHE A 100 7.30 17.06 -4.21
N LEU A 101 6.18 17.13 -3.50
CA LEU A 101 5.68 18.35 -2.86
C LEU A 101 6.34 18.63 -1.50
N ASN A 102 7.31 17.81 -1.08
CA ASN A 102 7.98 17.89 0.22
C ASN A 102 7.01 17.76 1.42
N LEU A 103 6.04 16.83 1.32
CA LEU A 103 4.97 16.59 2.30
C LEU A 103 5.11 15.25 3.05
N THR A 104 6.25 14.58 2.95
CA THR A 104 6.49 13.24 3.53
C THR A 104 7.43 13.27 4.73
N ASN A 105 7.32 14.28 5.59
CA ASN A 105 8.16 14.39 6.77
C ASN A 105 7.94 13.18 7.71
N GLU A 106 8.99 12.38 7.89
CA GLU A 106 8.94 11.15 8.69
C GLU A 106 8.86 11.41 10.19
N GLN A 107 9.33 12.57 10.68
CA GLN A 107 9.31 12.91 12.10
C GLN A 107 7.95 13.42 12.57
N SER A 108 7.19 14.09 11.70
CA SER A 108 5.85 14.60 12.03
C SER A 108 5.02 14.78 10.76
N PRO A 109 3.81 14.19 10.67
CA PRO A 109 2.94 14.35 9.51
C PRO A 109 2.53 15.81 9.31
N VAL A 110 2.58 16.27 8.05
CA VAL A 110 2.19 17.63 7.68
C VAL A 110 0.67 17.79 7.86
N ALA A 111 0.26 18.85 8.55
CA ALA A 111 -1.16 19.16 8.78
C ALA A 111 -1.95 19.30 7.46
N LEU A 112 -3.22 18.90 7.49
CA LEU A 112 -4.09 18.81 6.31
C LEU A 112 -4.22 20.16 5.58
N ASP A 113 -4.35 21.27 6.32
CA ASP A 113 -4.41 22.62 5.78
C ASP A 113 -3.13 23.01 5.03
N LYS A 114 -1.96 22.60 5.54
CA LYS A 114 -0.65 22.83 4.92
C LYS A 114 -0.45 21.97 3.69
N VAL A 115 -0.92 20.72 3.69
CA VAL A 115 -0.95 19.86 2.51
C VAL A 115 -1.80 20.50 1.41
N ALA A 116 -3.02 20.94 1.73
CA ALA A 116 -3.91 21.62 0.79
C ALA A 116 -3.28 22.90 0.24
N SER A 117 -2.71 23.74 1.10
CA SER A 117 -2.05 24.99 0.72
C SER A 117 -0.84 24.76 -0.19
N ALA A 118 -0.04 23.71 0.07
CA ALA A 118 1.12 23.38 -0.75
C ALA A 118 0.70 22.93 -2.16
N ILE A 119 -0.33 22.09 -2.26
CA ILE A 119 -0.89 21.64 -3.54
C ILE A 119 -1.49 22.82 -4.32
N GLU A 120 -2.27 23.67 -3.65
CA GLU A 120 -2.87 24.88 -4.25
C GLU A 120 -1.78 25.82 -4.78
N SER A 121 -0.77 26.11 -3.97
CA SER A 121 0.36 26.96 -4.36
C SER A 121 1.12 26.39 -5.55
N PHE A 122 1.32 25.06 -5.59
CA PHE A 122 1.99 24.41 -6.71
C PHE A 122 1.16 24.51 -8.00
N CYS A 123 -0.14 24.20 -7.95
CA CYS A 123 -1.04 24.25 -9.09
C CYS A 123 -1.15 25.64 -9.74
N ALA A 124 -1.07 26.70 -8.93
CA ALA A 124 -1.15 28.09 -9.39
C ALA A 124 0.09 28.55 -10.18
N ARG A 125 1.21 27.80 -10.14
CA ARG A 125 2.43 28.19 -10.84
C ARG A 125 2.29 28.05 -12.36
N PRO A 126 2.74 29.05 -13.15
CA PRO A 126 2.81 28.93 -14.60
C PRO A 126 3.70 27.77 -15.03
N TRP A 127 3.31 27.10 -16.12
CA TRP A 127 4.00 25.90 -16.60
C TRP A 127 5.50 26.12 -16.89
N HIS A 128 5.88 27.26 -17.46
CA HIS A 128 7.28 27.57 -17.76
C HIS A 128 8.16 27.68 -16.50
N GLU A 129 7.62 28.20 -15.39
CA GLU A 129 8.33 28.25 -14.10
C GLU A 129 8.49 26.86 -13.49
N VAL A 130 7.46 26.02 -13.61
CA VAL A 130 7.48 24.64 -13.14
C VAL A 130 8.53 23.83 -13.93
N GLN A 131 8.56 23.96 -15.25
CA GLN A 131 9.58 23.32 -16.10
C GLN A 131 10.99 23.76 -15.74
N THR A 132 11.18 25.06 -15.47
CA THR A 132 12.50 25.60 -15.11
C THR A 132 12.96 25.09 -13.74
N ALA A 133 12.07 25.14 -12.74
CA ALA A 133 12.38 24.74 -11.38
C ALA A 133 12.63 23.23 -11.22
N TYR A 134 12.00 22.40 -12.06
CA TYR A 134 12.07 20.94 -11.97
C TYR A 134 12.55 20.30 -13.28
N HIS A 135 13.50 20.94 -13.98
CA HIS A 135 14.03 20.52 -15.28
C HIS A 135 14.59 19.08 -15.31
N GLN A 136 14.99 18.54 -14.16
CA GLN A 136 15.45 17.16 -14.00
C GLN A 136 14.33 16.12 -14.05
N ILE A 137 13.07 16.52 -13.84
CA ILE A 137 11.91 15.62 -13.85
C ILE A 137 11.34 15.54 -15.26
N LYS A 138 11.13 14.31 -15.75
CA LYS A 138 10.51 14.10 -17.06
C LYS A 138 9.12 14.73 -17.09
N GLU A 139 8.84 15.48 -18.15
CA GLU A 139 7.57 16.20 -18.36
C GLU A 139 6.33 15.33 -18.11
N LYS A 140 6.35 14.08 -18.59
CA LYS A 140 5.24 13.12 -18.41
C LYS A 140 4.80 12.88 -16.96
N TYR A 141 5.68 13.14 -15.98
CA TYR A 141 5.35 13.10 -14.56
C TYR A 141 5.08 14.51 -14.03
N LEU A 142 5.95 15.47 -14.40
CA LEU A 142 5.88 16.85 -13.92
C LEU A 142 4.54 17.52 -14.23
N SER A 143 3.99 17.27 -15.43
CA SER A 143 2.70 17.83 -15.86
C SER A 143 1.50 17.32 -15.05
N GLU A 144 1.64 16.17 -14.39
CA GLU A 144 0.54 15.46 -13.73
C GLU A 144 0.52 15.69 -12.21
N TYR A 145 1.53 16.35 -11.62
CA TYR A 145 1.62 16.50 -10.16
C TYR A 145 0.52 17.38 -9.56
N CYS A 146 0.07 18.42 -10.26
CA CYS A 146 -1.07 19.22 -9.79
C CYS A 146 -2.33 18.34 -9.70
N PHE A 147 -2.74 17.72 -10.81
CA PHE A 147 -3.85 16.76 -10.83
C PHE A 147 -3.70 15.67 -9.76
N SER A 148 -2.53 15.02 -9.70
CA SER A 148 -2.29 13.89 -8.80
C SER A 148 -2.35 14.30 -7.32
N GLY A 149 -1.81 15.46 -6.97
CA GLY A 149 -1.87 16.01 -5.61
C GLY A 149 -3.31 16.30 -5.20
N VAL A 150 -4.07 17.00 -6.06
CA VAL A 150 -5.49 17.29 -5.80
C VAL A 150 -6.31 16.00 -5.72
N TYR A 151 -6.03 15.02 -6.57
CA TYR A 151 -6.70 13.72 -6.57
C TYR A 151 -6.44 12.96 -5.28
N ILE A 152 -5.18 12.83 -4.86
CA ILE A 152 -4.81 12.14 -3.62
C ILE A 152 -5.47 12.82 -2.42
N LEU A 153 -5.38 14.15 -2.31
CA LEU A 153 -6.00 14.89 -1.22
C LEU A 153 -7.51 14.65 -1.16
N SER A 154 -8.19 14.76 -2.31
CA SER A 154 -9.63 14.53 -2.39
C SER A 154 -10.02 13.08 -2.12
N LEU A 155 -9.18 12.10 -2.52
CA LEU A 155 -9.42 10.69 -2.24
C LEU A 155 -9.26 10.37 -0.76
N LEU A 156 -8.22 10.88 -0.09
CA LEU A 156 -8.02 10.64 1.33
C LEU A 156 -9.12 11.33 2.17
N GLU A 157 -9.37 12.61 1.90
CA GLU A 157 -10.32 13.41 2.68
C GLU A 157 -11.78 13.04 2.37
N ASN A 158 -12.14 12.90 1.09
CA ASN A 158 -13.51 12.69 0.66
C ASN A 158 -13.78 11.27 0.21
N GLY A 159 -12.78 10.44 -0.07
CA GLY A 159 -13.02 9.02 -0.38
C GLY A 159 -12.92 8.15 0.87
N TYR A 160 -11.86 8.35 1.67
CA TYR A 160 -11.53 7.49 2.82
C TYR A 160 -11.82 8.12 4.18
N GLU A 161 -12.44 9.31 4.21
CA GLU A 161 -12.87 10.01 5.43
C GLU A 161 -11.71 10.38 6.38
N PHE A 162 -10.54 10.71 5.83
CA PHE A 162 -9.48 11.32 6.60
C PHE A 162 -9.75 12.82 6.82
N THR A 163 -10.18 13.18 8.02
CA THR A 163 -10.49 14.56 8.46
C THR A 163 -9.29 15.18 9.18
N GLU A 164 -9.38 16.46 9.54
CA GLU A 164 -8.35 17.13 10.35
C GLU A 164 -8.01 16.37 11.64
N GLU A 165 -8.99 15.70 12.24
CA GLU A 165 -8.84 14.97 13.52
C GLU A 165 -8.00 13.69 13.40
N ASN A 166 -8.01 13.03 12.22
CA ASN A 166 -7.37 11.73 12.04
C ASN A 166 -6.28 11.73 10.94
N TRP A 167 -6.08 12.85 10.24
CA TRP A 167 -5.08 13.00 9.18
C TRP A 167 -3.67 12.62 9.60
N GLN A 168 -3.30 12.93 10.85
CA GLN A 168 -1.99 12.66 11.43
C GLN A 168 -1.67 11.14 11.55
N ARG A 169 -2.67 10.28 11.35
CA ARG A 169 -2.46 8.81 11.32
C ARG A 169 -1.92 8.32 9.99
N ILE A 170 -1.83 9.17 8.96
CA ILE A 170 -1.28 8.79 7.66
C ILE A 170 0.23 9.05 7.62
N HIS A 171 0.98 7.99 7.35
CA HIS A 171 2.41 8.04 7.08
C HIS A 171 2.66 7.77 5.60
N PHE A 172 3.26 8.70 4.89
CA PHE A 172 3.61 8.51 3.48
C PHE A 172 4.96 7.79 3.38
N LEU A 173 4.96 6.55 2.88
CA LEU A 173 6.11 5.64 2.97
C LEU A 173 6.63 5.24 1.60
N GLY A 174 7.92 5.48 1.34
CA GLY A 174 8.62 4.92 0.18
C GLY A 174 9.18 3.53 0.49
N LYS A 175 9.92 3.43 1.59
CA LYS A 175 10.57 2.22 2.06
C LYS A 175 10.31 2.00 3.55
N ILE A 176 10.39 0.74 3.97
CA ILE A 176 10.42 0.34 5.39
C ILE A 176 11.70 -0.48 5.57
N GLY A 177 12.63 0.06 6.35
CA GLY A 177 14.01 -0.45 6.36
C GLY A 177 14.63 -0.35 4.96
N ASN A 178 15.11 -1.47 4.43
CA ASN A 178 15.76 -1.53 3.11
C ASN A 178 14.81 -1.96 1.97
N SER A 179 13.52 -2.18 2.26
CA SER A 179 12.56 -2.74 1.30
C SER A 179 11.51 -1.70 0.89
N ASP A 180 11.12 -1.72 -0.38
CA ASP A 180 10.03 -0.88 -0.88
C ASP A 180 8.69 -1.28 -0.27
N ALA A 181 7.89 -0.28 0.13
CA ALA A 181 6.55 -0.52 0.63
C ALA A 181 5.62 -0.95 -0.52
N GLY A 182 5.11 -2.18 -0.44
CA GLY A 182 4.25 -2.75 -1.45
C GLY A 182 3.80 -4.17 -1.12
N TRP A 183 2.92 -4.72 -1.96
CA TRP A 183 2.33 -6.06 -1.75
C TRP A 183 3.26 -7.21 -2.10
N THR A 184 4.32 -6.96 -2.90
CA THR A 184 5.17 -8.01 -3.49
C THR A 184 5.90 -8.85 -2.44
N LEU A 185 6.40 -8.22 -1.37
CA LEU A 185 7.07 -8.93 -0.28
C LEU A 185 6.09 -9.82 0.50
N GLY A 186 4.94 -9.29 0.89
CA GLY A 186 3.90 -10.08 1.57
C GLY A 186 3.39 -11.23 0.73
N TYR A 187 3.24 -11.02 -0.59
CA TYR A 187 2.89 -12.07 -1.53
C TYR A 187 3.94 -13.18 -1.60
N MET A 188 5.22 -12.81 -1.68
CA MET A 188 6.33 -13.78 -1.65
C MET A 188 6.31 -14.59 -0.35
N LEU A 189 6.23 -13.92 0.80
CA LEU A 189 6.21 -14.57 2.11
C LEU A 189 5.03 -15.54 2.26
N ASN A 190 3.86 -15.18 1.74
CA ASN A 190 2.68 -16.03 1.75
C ASN A 190 2.88 -17.27 0.85
N LEU A 191 3.33 -17.08 -0.40
CA LEU A 191 3.56 -18.19 -1.33
C LEU A 191 4.66 -19.15 -0.89
N THR A 192 5.63 -18.68 -0.09
CA THR A 192 6.71 -19.50 0.46
C THR A 192 6.41 -20.04 1.87
N ASN A 193 5.20 -19.84 2.40
CA ASN A 193 4.81 -20.22 3.76
C ASN A 193 5.79 -19.72 4.85
N MET A 194 6.35 -18.53 4.65
CA MET A 194 7.31 -17.91 5.58
C MET A 194 6.64 -17.07 6.67
N ILE A 195 5.31 -17.00 6.69
CA ILE A 195 4.53 -16.40 7.76
C ILE A 195 3.90 -17.55 8.57
N PRO A 196 4.47 -17.92 9.73
CA PRO A 196 3.90 -18.97 10.55
C PRO A 196 2.57 -18.50 11.17
N ALA A 197 1.58 -19.41 11.25
CA ALA A 197 0.29 -19.12 11.86
C ALA A 197 0.35 -19.11 13.40
N GLU A 198 1.25 -19.93 13.95
CA GLU A 198 1.47 -20.09 15.38
C GLU A 198 2.93 -19.81 15.70
N GLU A 199 3.19 -19.37 16.94
CA GLU A 199 4.56 -19.30 17.42
C GLU A 199 5.20 -20.70 17.42
N PRO A 200 6.53 -20.80 17.22
CA PRO A 200 7.21 -22.08 17.31
C PRO A 200 6.90 -22.76 18.63
N ALA A 201 6.54 -24.05 18.58
CA ALA A 201 6.24 -24.81 19.77
C ALA A 201 7.41 -24.74 20.76
N VAL A 202 7.15 -24.21 21.96
CA VAL A 202 8.16 -24.19 23.02
C VAL A 202 8.35 -25.63 23.49
N PRO A 203 9.57 -26.20 23.40
CA PRO A 203 9.80 -27.56 23.86
C PRO A 203 9.50 -27.67 25.37
N PRO A 204 8.81 -28.72 25.82
CA PRO A 204 8.36 -28.85 27.22
C PRO A 204 9.53 -29.02 28.21
N LEU A 205 10.73 -29.32 27.71
CA LEU A 205 11.94 -29.53 28.49
C LEU A 205 13.03 -28.57 28.01
N SER A 206 13.82 -28.06 28.96
CA SER A 206 15.07 -27.39 28.61
C SER A 206 15.99 -28.36 27.85
N HIS A 207 16.84 -27.82 26.98
CA HIS A 207 17.81 -28.63 26.25
C HIS A 207 18.65 -29.51 27.19
N GLY A 208 19.07 -28.98 28.35
CA GLY A 208 19.81 -29.73 29.36
C GLY A 208 19.00 -30.87 29.98
N SER A 209 17.73 -30.62 30.34
CA SER A 209 16.83 -31.64 30.91
C SER A 209 16.56 -32.77 29.91
N TYR A 210 16.35 -32.41 28.64
CA TYR A 210 16.15 -33.38 27.57
C TYR A 210 17.38 -34.27 27.38
N VAL A 211 18.57 -33.67 27.25
CA VAL A 211 19.83 -34.42 27.11
C VAL A 211 20.09 -35.31 28.34
N GLY A 212 19.89 -34.78 29.54
CA GLY A 212 20.05 -35.54 30.79
C GLY A 212 19.12 -36.76 30.86
N LEU A 213 17.84 -36.60 30.52
CA LEU A 213 16.88 -37.71 30.45
C LEU A 213 17.28 -38.74 29.40
N MET A 214 17.73 -38.31 28.22
CA MET A 214 18.18 -39.23 27.17
C MET A 214 19.40 -40.06 27.59
N VAL A 215 20.37 -39.45 28.29
CA VAL A 215 21.54 -40.16 28.83
C VAL A 215 21.11 -41.13 29.93
N LEU A 216 20.28 -40.70 30.88
CA LEU A 216 19.78 -41.54 31.96
C LEU A 216 19.03 -42.77 31.42
N CYS A 217 18.09 -42.56 30.50
CA CYS A 217 17.35 -43.65 29.84
C CYS A 217 18.30 -44.62 29.13
N SER A 218 19.33 -44.10 28.45
CA SER A 218 20.33 -44.94 27.77
C SER A 218 21.14 -45.79 28.75
N LEU A 219 21.55 -45.24 29.90
CA LEU A 219 22.27 -45.97 30.95
C LEU A 219 21.39 -47.03 31.62
N VAL A 220 20.11 -46.75 31.83
CA VAL A 220 19.16 -47.73 32.37
C VAL A 220 18.96 -48.89 31.40
N LEU A 221 18.83 -48.61 30.10
CA LEU A 221 18.73 -49.65 29.08
C LEU A 221 20.00 -50.51 28.99
N LEU A 222 21.18 -49.89 29.02
CA LEU A 222 22.47 -50.61 29.03
C LEU A 222 22.63 -51.48 30.27
N SER A 223 22.32 -50.96 31.45
CA SER A 223 22.42 -51.73 32.69
C SER A 223 21.42 -52.90 32.71
N GLY A 224 20.19 -52.70 32.22
CA GLY A 224 19.20 -53.77 32.03
C GLY A 224 19.68 -54.86 31.07
N LEU A 225 20.29 -54.48 29.93
CA LEU A 225 20.88 -55.42 28.98
C LEU A 225 22.04 -56.21 29.60
N VAL A 226 22.92 -55.55 30.37
CA VAL A 226 24.01 -56.22 31.08
C VAL A 226 23.46 -57.20 32.11
N LEU A 227 22.45 -56.80 32.89
CA LEU A 227 21.82 -57.66 33.89
C LEU A 227 21.13 -58.87 33.23
N ALA A 228 20.41 -58.66 32.13
CA ALA A 228 19.81 -59.74 31.35
C ALA A 228 20.88 -60.68 30.79
N CYS A 229 21.97 -60.16 30.24
CA CYS A 229 23.11 -60.95 29.81
C CYS A 229 23.70 -61.77 30.97
N LEU A 230 23.94 -61.19 32.14
CA LEU A 230 24.47 -61.88 33.32
C LEU A 230 23.53 -62.97 33.85
N LEU A 231 22.22 -62.73 33.85
CA LEU A 231 21.20 -63.70 34.25
C LEU A 231 21.07 -64.85 33.23
N CYS A 232 21.14 -64.55 31.94
CA CYS A 232 21.20 -65.56 30.87
C CYS A 232 22.53 -66.31 30.83
N HIS A 233 23.63 -65.70 31.33
CA HIS A 233 24.94 -66.33 31.45
C HIS A 233 25.11 -67.18 32.71
N LYS A 234 24.13 -67.25 33.62
CA LYS A 234 24.18 -68.23 34.71
C LYS A 234 24.20 -69.64 34.09
N PRO A 235 25.27 -70.42 34.29
CA PRO A 235 25.39 -71.74 33.68
C PRO A 235 24.29 -72.64 34.23
N LYS A 236 23.63 -73.40 33.34
CA LYS A 236 22.97 -74.66 33.72
C LYS A 236 24.04 -75.60 34.29
N CYS A 237 24.36 -75.48 35.57
CA CYS A 237 25.22 -76.43 36.26
C CYS A 237 24.43 -77.74 36.44
N LEU A 238 24.85 -78.72 35.64
CA LEU A 238 24.49 -80.14 35.67
C LEU A 238 24.34 -80.69 37.09
N GLN A 239 23.14 -81.15 37.43
CA GLN A 239 22.96 -82.23 38.39
C GLN A 239 23.59 -83.50 37.79
N LYS A 240 24.83 -83.82 38.17
CA LYS A 240 25.39 -85.17 38.03
C LYS A 240 25.36 -85.81 39.41
N GLY A 241 24.40 -86.70 39.61
CA GLY A 241 24.42 -87.62 40.75
C GLY A 241 25.60 -88.58 40.66
N ILE A 242 25.93 -89.22 41.78
CA ILE A 242 26.53 -90.55 41.86
C ILE A 242 26.42 -91.03 43.31
N VAL A 243 25.75 -92.19 43.41
CA VAL A 243 25.67 -93.25 44.45
C VAL A 243 25.17 -92.88 45.84
#